data_AF-A0A838UB83-F1
#
_entry.id   AF-A0A838UB83-F1
#
_cell.length_a   1.000
_cell.length_b   1.000
_cell.length_c   1.000
_cell.angle_alpha   90.00
_cell.angle_beta   90.00
_cell.angle_gamma   90.00
#
_symmetry.space_group_name_H-M   'P 1'
#
loop_
_entity.id
_entity.type
_entity.pdbx_description
1 polymer ?
#
loop_
_entity_poly.entity_id
_entity_poly.type
_entity_poly.pdbx_seq_one_letter_code
_entity_poly.pdbx_strand_id
1 'polypeptide(L)'
;MREAGAYTVTASAGETVRRLQIAANATLSITGGAFTAEAGTGAGANAGAILIGEGARLVVGRALDNSGLITLDTGGGVAELLFNDDTTLSGGGHIDLGDGRANLLTGTSGNVVLTNVDNTLFGSGRLGSGRLTLLNRSRGVIDARGDQALILNTSGRVLYNDGLIEGTGAGGLTIKNTVVFNGYPVSDGVILAADGSKVRLRGAAIFGGTLESTGSGKIVTGRAGVSRGFHNELDGRTYAVHNQAGLLVADHTSLAIQGEIHNTGRITLGARGHFADLIVNTSNATLTGGGSVRLRGDAGDRFYGAAATATLTNVDNRIGGGGLLGHGVLTLVNQAGGVIVAGGASALIIDTGTRTLVNAGIIKATGPGGGLITSAVDNTGTLKAAGGDLTVMGAVTGNGSATIRGATLAFGSNFTETVGFTGATGVLELARSQSYAGKIKGFSLTGGTSLGLRDIGFTGAGEASFSGDRHSGVLTVSDGIHTAHITLIATIPARPSSPATTARAGSSWPARRRVRRPFRRSSRPWRSWAPAPEKRPTRRTRTPRPFPIWPSSAPTTLKEPAGPPNAHAVQNCHKIPL
;
A
#
# COMPACT_ATOMS: atom_id res chain seq x y z
N MET A 1 -5.14 22.09 -55.14
CA MET A 1 -4.55 22.56 -53.86
C MET A 1 -3.20 21.89 -53.75
N ARG A 2 -2.10 22.63 -53.82
CA ARG A 2 -0.76 22.06 -53.58
C ARG A 2 -0.68 21.74 -52.10
N GLU A 3 -0.36 20.49 -51.74
CA GLU A 3 0.08 20.18 -50.38
C GLU A 3 1.23 21.14 -50.04
N ALA A 4 1.11 21.89 -48.95
CA ALA A 4 2.22 22.69 -48.47
C ALA A 4 3.38 21.72 -48.17
N GLY A 5 4.56 21.96 -48.74
CA GLY A 5 5.75 21.16 -48.43
C GLY A 5 6.14 21.32 -46.97
N ALA A 6 6.80 20.32 -46.40
CA ALA A 6 7.37 20.46 -45.06
C ALA A 6 8.44 21.55 -45.06
N TYR A 7 8.46 22.41 -44.04
CA TYR A 7 9.44 23.48 -43.92
C TYR A 7 9.87 23.69 -42.47
N THR A 8 11.13 24.10 -42.29
CA THR A 8 11.73 24.39 -40.99
C THR A 8 12.05 25.87 -40.88
N VAL A 9 11.59 26.50 -39.80
CA VAL A 9 12.00 27.84 -39.39
C VAL A 9 13.00 27.68 -38.25
N THR A 10 14.17 28.31 -38.36
CA THR A 10 15.22 28.23 -37.33
C THR A 10 15.34 29.56 -36.60
N ALA A 11 15.26 29.52 -35.26
CA ALA A 11 15.56 30.64 -34.38
C ALA A 11 16.86 30.36 -33.62
N SER A 12 17.92 31.11 -33.94
CA SER A 12 19.25 30.96 -33.32
C SER A 12 19.58 32.05 -32.29
N ALA A 13 18.69 33.03 -32.14
CA ALA A 13 18.79 34.14 -31.20
C ALA A 13 17.48 34.30 -30.40
N GLY A 14 17.47 35.23 -29.44
CA GLY A 14 16.25 35.55 -28.71
C GLY A 14 15.21 36.21 -29.61
N GLU A 15 14.00 35.66 -29.62
CA GLU A 15 12.87 36.12 -30.44
C GLU A 15 11.64 36.31 -29.56
N THR A 16 10.79 37.28 -29.88
CA THR A 16 9.50 37.47 -29.19
C THR A 16 8.39 37.62 -30.20
N VAL A 17 7.38 36.77 -30.09
CA VAL A 17 6.16 36.81 -30.88
C VAL A 17 4.96 36.88 -29.94
N ARG A 18 3.90 37.52 -30.42
CA ARG A 18 2.66 37.56 -29.63
C ARG A 18 2.00 36.18 -29.53
N ARG A 19 2.02 35.40 -30.61
CA ARG A 19 1.40 34.06 -30.71
C ARG A 19 2.27 33.14 -31.56
N LEU A 20 2.29 31.86 -31.20
CA LEU A 20 3.01 30.82 -31.92
C LEU A 20 2.02 29.78 -32.47
N GLN A 21 1.92 29.66 -33.79
CA GLN A 21 1.05 28.69 -34.46
C GLN A 21 1.87 27.95 -35.50
N ILE A 22 1.87 26.63 -35.45
CA ILE A 22 2.68 25.78 -36.32
C ILE A 22 1.75 24.84 -37.06
N ALA A 23 1.81 24.85 -38.39
CA ALA A 23 1.06 23.93 -39.23
C ALA A 23 1.58 22.49 -39.07
N ALA A 24 0.75 21.48 -39.35
CA ALA A 24 1.05 20.06 -39.11
C ALA A 24 2.33 19.54 -39.79
N ASN A 25 2.76 20.16 -40.88
CA ASN A 25 3.93 19.84 -41.67
C ASN A 25 5.11 20.80 -41.45
N ALA A 26 5.00 21.74 -40.50
CA ALA A 26 6.03 22.73 -40.23
C ALA A 26 6.81 22.40 -38.95
N THR A 27 8.07 22.82 -38.92
CA THR A 27 8.94 22.71 -37.74
C THR A 27 9.46 24.08 -37.34
N LEU A 28 9.36 24.44 -36.07
CA LEU A 28 10.16 25.51 -35.47
C LEU A 28 11.35 24.87 -34.74
N SER A 29 12.57 25.19 -35.16
CA SER A 29 13.81 24.75 -34.52
C SER A 29 14.45 25.93 -33.77
N ILE A 30 14.47 25.86 -32.43
CA ILE A 30 15.07 26.87 -31.56
C ILE A 30 16.45 26.35 -31.16
N THR A 31 17.50 26.89 -31.77
CA THR A 31 18.88 26.43 -31.60
C THR A 31 19.70 27.27 -30.64
N GLY A 32 19.17 28.42 -30.21
CA GLY A 32 19.82 29.29 -29.22
C GLY A 32 18.90 30.42 -28.77
N GLY A 33 19.23 31.03 -27.62
CA GLY A 33 18.45 32.12 -27.04
C GLY A 33 17.08 31.70 -26.50
N ALA A 34 16.24 32.70 -26.19
CA ALA A 34 14.87 32.50 -25.71
C ALA A 34 13.87 32.89 -26.80
N PHE A 35 13.08 31.93 -27.28
CA PHE A 35 11.93 32.20 -28.13
C PHE A 35 10.70 32.37 -27.25
N THR A 36 10.10 33.55 -27.23
CA THR A 36 8.97 33.89 -26.33
C THR A 36 7.68 34.02 -27.13
N ALA A 37 6.65 33.25 -26.75
CA ALA A 37 5.29 33.40 -27.25
C ALA A 37 4.38 33.95 -26.14
N GLU A 38 4.18 35.27 -26.13
CA GLU A 38 3.54 36.00 -25.02
C GLU A 38 2.10 35.57 -24.72
N ALA A 39 1.36 35.14 -25.73
CA ALA A 39 -0.01 34.66 -25.61
C ALA A 39 -0.17 33.18 -26.02
N GLY A 40 0.90 32.39 -25.90
CA GLY A 40 0.90 30.97 -26.26
C GLY A 40 0.51 30.76 -27.73
N THR A 41 -0.42 29.86 -28.02
CA THR A 41 -0.95 29.63 -29.38
C THR A 41 -2.15 30.53 -29.71
N GLY A 42 -2.70 31.22 -28.71
CA GLY A 42 -3.96 31.97 -28.82
C GLY A 42 -5.12 31.05 -29.20
N ALA A 43 -5.87 31.42 -30.25
CA ALA A 43 -7.00 30.63 -30.76
C ALA A 43 -6.59 29.58 -31.83
N GLY A 44 -5.31 29.44 -32.13
CA GLY A 44 -4.81 28.39 -33.04
C GLY A 44 -4.03 27.33 -32.29
N ALA A 45 -3.37 26.44 -33.02
CA ALA A 45 -2.67 25.29 -32.46
C ALA A 45 -1.19 25.20 -32.91
N ASN A 46 -0.39 24.52 -32.09
CA ASN A 46 0.83 23.86 -32.53
C ASN A 46 0.46 22.46 -33.03
N ALA A 47 0.24 22.32 -34.34
CA ALA A 47 -0.04 21.02 -34.96
C ALA A 47 1.22 20.33 -35.51
N GLY A 48 2.28 21.10 -35.76
CA GLY A 48 3.57 20.59 -36.23
C GLY A 48 4.56 20.30 -35.10
N ALA A 49 5.84 20.47 -35.39
CA ALA A 49 6.91 20.20 -34.44
C ALA A 49 7.56 21.50 -33.91
N ILE A 50 7.89 21.52 -32.62
CA ILE A 50 8.79 22.50 -32.04
C ILE A 50 9.98 21.75 -31.43
N LEU A 51 11.19 22.08 -31.87
CA LEU A 51 12.43 21.52 -31.37
C LEU A 51 13.17 22.58 -30.54
N ILE A 52 13.45 22.28 -29.29
CA ILE A 52 14.22 23.13 -28.38
C ILE A 52 15.59 22.46 -28.21
N GLY A 53 16.62 23.07 -28.79
CA GLY A 53 17.98 22.57 -28.75
C GLY A 53 18.72 22.92 -27.46
N GLU A 54 19.96 22.43 -27.37
CA GLU A 54 20.85 22.69 -26.24
C GLU A 54 21.12 24.19 -26.04
N GLY A 55 20.97 24.67 -24.80
CA GLY A 55 21.13 26.07 -24.43
C GLY A 55 19.97 26.98 -24.84
N ALA A 56 18.99 26.44 -25.57
CA ALA A 56 17.81 27.18 -26.02
C ALA A 56 16.65 27.08 -25.03
N ARG A 57 15.73 28.04 -25.13
CA ARG A 57 14.52 28.09 -24.32
C ARG A 57 13.30 28.47 -25.15
N LEU A 58 12.20 27.75 -24.96
CA LEU A 58 10.86 28.21 -25.35
C LEU A 58 10.15 28.77 -24.12
N VAL A 59 9.68 30.01 -24.20
CA VAL A 59 8.90 30.67 -23.15
C VAL A 59 7.46 30.82 -23.62
N VAL A 60 6.51 30.27 -22.87
CA VAL A 60 5.08 30.29 -23.19
C VAL A 60 4.23 30.58 -21.95
N GLY A 61 3.02 31.07 -22.15
CA GLY A 61 2.02 31.30 -21.11
C GLY A 61 0.61 31.16 -21.69
N ARG A 62 -0.41 31.14 -20.84
CA ARG A 62 -1.84 31.13 -21.24
C ARG A 62 -2.24 29.86 -21.99
N ALA A 63 -3.03 29.95 -23.06
CA ALA A 63 -3.47 28.77 -23.81
C ALA A 63 -2.35 28.25 -24.72
N LEU A 64 -2.02 26.97 -24.56
CA LEU A 64 -1.12 26.22 -25.43
C LEU A 64 -1.90 25.02 -25.97
N ASP A 65 -2.54 25.24 -27.13
CA ASP A 65 -3.21 24.17 -27.87
C ASP A 65 -2.16 23.42 -28.69
N ASN A 66 -1.67 22.31 -28.15
CA ASN A 66 -0.66 21.45 -28.72
C ASN A 66 -1.30 20.14 -29.17
N SER A 67 -1.53 20.01 -30.47
CA SER A 67 -1.91 18.74 -31.11
C SER A 67 -0.72 18.04 -31.78
N GLY A 68 0.41 18.73 -31.86
CA GLY A 68 1.68 18.26 -32.42
C GLY A 68 2.67 17.81 -31.35
N LEU A 69 3.95 18.02 -31.63
CA LEU A 69 5.07 17.59 -30.79
C LEU A 69 5.94 18.77 -30.39
N ILE A 70 6.26 18.89 -29.10
CA ILE A 70 7.31 19.76 -28.59
C ILE A 70 8.42 18.86 -28.04
N THR A 71 9.63 18.97 -28.55
CA THR A 71 10.77 18.15 -28.14
C THR A 71 11.87 19.02 -27.54
N LEU A 72 12.39 18.61 -26.38
CA LEU A 72 13.61 19.14 -25.78
C LEU A 72 14.74 18.15 -26.13
N ASP A 73 15.47 18.44 -27.20
CA ASP A 73 16.47 17.51 -27.76
C ASP A 73 17.88 17.97 -27.38
N THR A 74 18.51 17.24 -26.46
CA THR A 74 19.90 17.52 -26.06
C THR A 74 20.68 16.22 -25.84
N GLY A 75 21.95 16.23 -26.27
CA GLY A 75 22.93 15.17 -25.99
C GLY A 75 23.57 15.26 -24.59
N GLY A 76 23.01 16.07 -23.67
CA GLY A 76 23.51 16.22 -22.30
C GLY A 76 23.43 17.64 -21.70
N GLY A 77 23.26 18.68 -22.52
CA GLY A 77 23.07 20.05 -22.04
C GLY A 77 21.63 20.39 -21.61
N VAL A 78 21.34 21.67 -21.35
CA VAL A 78 20.02 22.13 -20.89
C VAL A 78 19.20 22.64 -22.07
N ALA A 79 18.07 22.01 -22.38
CA ALA A 79 16.96 22.63 -23.11
C ALA A 79 15.84 22.96 -22.11
N GLU A 80 15.16 24.09 -22.30
CA GLU A 80 14.16 24.57 -21.35
C GLU A 80 12.83 24.94 -22.03
N LEU A 81 11.74 24.34 -21.54
CA LEU A 81 10.38 24.83 -21.71
C LEU A 81 9.95 25.56 -20.44
N LEU A 82 9.81 26.88 -20.55
CA LEU A 82 9.51 27.78 -19.44
C LEU A 82 8.10 28.34 -19.53
N PHE A 83 7.30 28.15 -18.49
CA PHE A 83 5.99 28.77 -18.34
C PHE A 83 6.10 30.11 -17.61
N ASN A 84 5.82 31.22 -18.30
CA ASN A 84 5.91 32.58 -17.74
C ASN A 84 4.63 33.00 -16.99
N ASP A 85 3.49 32.49 -17.42
CA ASP A 85 2.15 32.66 -16.82
C ASP A 85 1.48 31.29 -16.67
N ASP A 86 0.34 31.27 -15.96
CA ASP A 86 -0.55 30.10 -15.91
C ASP A 86 -0.84 29.60 -17.31
N THR A 87 -0.61 28.30 -17.52
CA THR A 87 -0.67 27.67 -18.83
C THR A 87 -1.65 26.52 -18.85
N THR A 88 -2.56 26.53 -19.82
CA THR A 88 -3.44 25.39 -20.13
C THR A 88 -2.92 24.69 -21.37
N LEU A 89 -2.41 23.48 -21.19
CA LEU A 89 -1.92 22.60 -22.24
C LEU A 89 -3.04 21.66 -22.69
N SER A 90 -3.53 21.85 -23.90
CA SER A 90 -4.65 21.10 -24.51
C SER A 90 -4.30 20.61 -25.92
N GLY A 91 -5.18 19.86 -26.58
CA GLY A 91 -5.01 19.48 -27.99
C GLY A 91 -4.57 18.03 -28.20
N GLY A 92 -4.32 17.27 -27.13
CA GLY A 92 -4.01 15.84 -27.19
C GLY A 92 -2.62 15.49 -27.73
N GLY A 93 -1.73 16.47 -27.87
CA GLY A 93 -0.38 16.30 -28.39
C GLY A 93 0.63 15.84 -27.34
N HIS A 94 1.90 16.04 -27.67
CA HIS A 94 3.04 15.49 -26.96
C HIS A 94 4.06 16.57 -26.57
N ILE A 95 4.64 16.43 -25.38
CA ILE A 95 5.85 17.11 -24.96
C ILE A 95 6.87 16.04 -24.58
N ASP A 96 7.94 15.93 -25.37
CA ASP A 96 9.04 14.99 -25.19
C ASP A 96 10.23 15.72 -24.57
N LEU A 97 10.60 15.35 -23.35
CA LEU A 97 11.79 15.86 -22.68
C LEU A 97 13.07 15.11 -23.08
N GLY A 98 13.00 14.13 -23.99
CA GLY A 98 14.13 13.30 -24.42
C GLY A 98 14.73 12.48 -23.28
N ASP A 99 16.00 12.07 -23.42
CA ASP A 99 16.74 11.30 -22.40
C ASP A 99 17.75 12.13 -21.59
N GLY A 100 17.77 13.44 -21.79
CA GLY A 100 18.66 14.37 -21.11
C GLY A 100 18.28 14.61 -19.65
N ARG A 101 19.19 14.33 -18.70
CA ARG A 101 19.00 14.63 -17.25
C ARG A 101 18.80 16.12 -16.95
N ALA A 102 19.27 16.98 -17.83
CA ALA A 102 19.32 18.42 -17.66
C ALA A 102 18.14 19.15 -18.31
N ASN A 103 17.34 18.47 -19.13
CA ASN A 103 16.16 19.04 -19.76
C ASN A 103 15.14 19.45 -18.69
N LEU A 104 14.54 20.61 -18.92
CA LEU A 104 13.78 21.33 -17.92
C LEU A 104 12.44 21.78 -18.49
N LEU A 105 11.37 21.33 -17.84
CA LEU A 105 10.04 21.87 -18.02
C LEU A 105 9.63 22.50 -16.68
N THR A 106 9.49 23.82 -16.62
CA THR A 106 9.34 24.56 -15.36
C THR A 106 8.53 25.83 -15.52
N GLY A 107 8.08 26.43 -14.42
CA GLY A 107 7.58 27.80 -14.41
C GLY A 107 8.64 28.82 -13.98
N THR A 108 8.35 30.11 -14.19
CA THR A 108 9.14 31.25 -13.70
C THR A 108 9.10 31.36 -12.18
N SER A 109 8.02 30.91 -11.54
CA SER A 109 7.87 30.90 -10.08
C SER A 109 7.00 29.72 -9.64
N GLY A 110 7.05 29.36 -8.35
CA GLY A 110 6.18 28.31 -7.81
C GLY A 110 4.68 28.54 -8.02
N ASN A 111 4.26 29.80 -8.20
CA ASN A 111 2.85 30.17 -8.38
C ASN A 111 2.32 29.91 -9.79
N VAL A 112 3.20 29.71 -10.77
CA VAL A 112 2.77 29.38 -12.13
C VAL A 112 2.07 28.03 -12.10
N VAL A 113 0.85 27.99 -12.64
CA VAL A 113 0.04 26.78 -12.76
C VAL A 113 0.16 26.22 -14.16
N LEU A 114 0.62 24.98 -14.27
CA LEU A 114 0.48 24.19 -15.50
C LEU A 114 -0.72 23.27 -15.37
N THR A 115 -1.72 23.45 -16.23
CA THR A 115 -2.84 22.53 -16.38
C THR A 115 -2.64 21.69 -17.63
N ASN A 116 -2.22 20.43 -17.45
CA ASN A 116 -2.22 19.44 -18.52
C ASN A 116 -3.62 18.84 -18.66
N VAL A 117 -4.35 19.22 -19.71
CA VAL A 117 -5.72 18.78 -19.94
C VAL A 117 -5.75 17.36 -20.49
N ASP A 118 -4.97 17.11 -21.55
CA ASP A 118 -5.04 15.88 -22.37
C ASP A 118 -3.75 15.55 -23.12
N ASN A 119 -2.64 16.25 -22.85
CA ASN A 119 -1.37 15.98 -23.51
C ASN A 119 -0.57 14.90 -22.74
N THR A 120 0.37 14.31 -23.46
CA THR A 120 1.37 13.39 -22.88
C THR A 120 2.69 14.12 -22.70
N LEU A 121 3.16 14.24 -21.46
CA LEU A 121 4.47 14.79 -21.09
C LEU A 121 5.36 13.61 -20.76
N PHE A 122 6.41 13.35 -21.53
CA PHE A 122 7.21 12.15 -21.34
C PHE A 122 8.71 12.37 -21.53
N GLY A 123 9.49 11.36 -21.14
CA GLY A 123 10.95 11.35 -21.26
C GLY A 123 11.65 11.43 -19.90
N SER A 124 12.79 12.12 -19.87
CA SER A 124 13.71 12.27 -18.75
C SER A 124 13.92 13.73 -18.38
N GLY A 125 14.54 14.00 -17.22
CA GLY A 125 14.94 15.35 -16.83
C GLY A 125 14.15 15.87 -15.64
N ARG A 126 13.74 17.15 -15.66
CA ARG A 126 13.11 17.80 -14.52
C ARG A 126 11.79 18.46 -14.90
N LEU A 127 10.74 18.03 -14.21
CA LEU A 127 9.40 18.60 -14.29
C LEU A 127 9.11 19.43 -13.04
N GLY A 128 8.82 20.70 -13.25
CA GLY A 128 8.49 21.71 -12.23
C GLY A 128 9.69 22.34 -11.55
N SER A 129 10.74 21.57 -11.20
CA SER A 129 11.95 22.07 -10.51
C SER A 129 11.70 22.97 -9.28
N GLY A 130 10.57 22.77 -8.59
CA GLY A 130 10.13 23.59 -7.46
C GLY A 130 9.53 24.95 -7.82
N ARG A 131 9.37 25.24 -9.11
CA ARG A 131 8.86 26.50 -9.65
C ARG A 131 7.59 26.28 -10.47
N LEU A 132 6.73 25.36 -10.04
CA LEU A 132 5.49 25.02 -10.73
C LEU A 132 4.47 24.40 -9.77
N THR A 133 3.20 24.77 -9.94
CA THR A 133 2.03 24.03 -9.45
C THR A 133 1.45 23.25 -10.64
N LEU A 134 1.18 21.96 -10.48
CA LEU A 134 0.83 21.07 -11.60
C LEU A 134 -0.55 20.44 -11.41
N LEU A 135 -1.39 20.56 -12.44
CA LEU A 135 -2.70 19.95 -12.52
C LEU A 135 -2.68 19.00 -13.74
N ASN A 136 -2.56 17.71 -13.48
CA ASN A 136 -2.68 16.67 -14.50
C ASN A 136 -4.12 16.17 -14.54
N ARG A 137 -4.91 16.60 -15.53
CA ARG A 137 -6.34 16.29 -15.63
C ARG A 137 -6.57 14.86 -16.09
N SER A 138 -7.82 14.44 -16.13
CA SER A 138 -8.22 13.03 -16.33
C SER A 138 -7.72 12.37 -17.63
N ARG A 139 -7.33 13.16 -18.64
CA ARG A 139 -6.71 12.66 -19.88
C ARG A 139 -5.24 12.99 -20.00
N GLY A 140 -4.70 13.78 -19.07
CA GLY A 140 -3.29 14.12 -19.03
C GLY A 140 -2.45 12.93 -18.58
N VAL A 141 -1.31 12.76 -19.24
CA VAL A 141 -0.33 11.70 -18.93
C VAL A 141 1.02 12.35 -18.65
N ILE A 142 1.69 11.91 -17.58
CA ILE A 142 3.08 12.21 -17.29
C ILE A 142 3.83 10.88 -17.21
N ASP A 143 4.76 10.62 -18.11
CA ASP A 143 5.45 9.33 -18.24
C ASP A 143 6.98 9.46 -18.22
N ALA A 144 7.61 8.89 -17.19
CA ALA A 144 9.06 8.73 -17.14
C ALA A 144 9.53 7.58 -18.05
N ARG A 145 9.49 7.80 -19.37
CA ARG A 145 9.77 6.80 -20.41
C ARG A 145 11.26 6.55 -20.68
N GLY A 146 12.12 7.47 -20.23
CA GLY A 146 13.53 7.44 -20.59
C GLY A 146 14.40 6.47 -19.79
N ASP A 147 15.63 6.31 -20.27
CA ASP A 147 16.69 5.57 -19.55
C ASP A 147 17.23 6.35 -18.36
N GLN A 148 17.01 7.67 -18.34
CA GLN A 148 17.29 8.53 -17.22
C GLN A 148 16.02 8.84 -16.42
N ALA A 149 16.20 9.27 -15.17
CA ALA A 149 15.06 9.54 -14.33
C ALA A 149 14.35 10.85 -14.74
N LEU A 150 13.02 10.82 -14.75
CA LEU A 150 12.22 12.04 -14.67
C LEU A 150 12.06 12.42 -13.19
N ILE A 151 12.48 13.63 -12.83
CA ILE A 151 12.32 14.18 -11.48
C ILE A 151 11.15 15.15 -11.50
N LEU A 152 10.04 14.73 -10.90
CA LEU A 152 8.87 15.56 -10.65
C LEU A 152 9.03 16.24 -9.28
N ASN A 153 9.14 17.57 -9.28
CA ASN A 153 9.36 18.34 -8.06
C ASN A 153 8.58 19.65 -8.08
N THR A 154 7.66 19.83 -7.14
CA THR A 154 6.88 21.06 -6.93
C THR A 154 7.29 21.80 -5.64
N SER A 155 8.34 21.34 -4.95
CA SER A 155 8.89 21.94 -3.72
C SER A 155 7.87 22.11 -2.58
N GLY A 156 7.05 21.08 -2.35
CA GLY A 156 6.06 20.98 -1.29
C GLY A 156 4.68 21.50 -1.71
N ARG A 157 4.56 22.04 -2.92
CA ARG A 157 3.28 22.49 -3.45
C ARG A 157 2.41 21.30 -3.83
N VAL A 158 1.13 21.60 -3.96
CA VAL A 158 0.13 20.62 -4.37
C VAL A 158 0.26 20.35 -5.86
N LEU A 159 0.29 19.07 -6.20
CA LEU A 159 0.02 18.52 -7.51
C LEU A 159 -1.34 17.85 -7.47
N TYR A 160 -2.22 18.17 -8.40
CA TYR A 160 -3.48 17.44 -8.60
C TYR A 160 -3.28 16.44 -9.74
N ASN A 161 -3.46 15.16 -9.47
CA ASN A 161 -3.41 14.12 -10.49
C ASN A 161 -4.78 13.47 -10.63
N ASP A 162 -5.57 13.92 -11.59
CA ASP A 162 -6.82 13.27 -11.98
C ASP A 162 -6.59 12.23 -13.10
N GLY A 163 -5.43 12.27 -13.76
CA GLY A 163 -5.04 11.38 -14.84
C GLY A 163 -3.99 10.35 -14.43
N LEU A 164 -3.00 10.15 -15.30
CA LEU A 164 -1.93 9.16 -15.12
C LEU A 164 -0.57 9.83 -14.89
N ILE A 165 0.10 9.41 -13.83
CA ILE A 165 1.53 9.65 -13.60
C ILE A 165 2.20 8.27 -13.58
N GLU A 166 3.15 8.03 -14.47
CA GLU A 166 3.76 6.70 -14.59
C GLU A 166 5.27 6.76 -14.81
N GLY A 167 5.93 5.65 -14.46
CA GLY A 167 7.26 5.34 -14.94
C GLY A 167 7.22 4.09 -15.81
N THR A 168 7.58 4.23 -17.08
CA THR A 168 7.68 3.11 -18.03
C THR A 168 9.13 2.81 -18.44
N GLY A 169 10.02 3.80 -18.35
CA GLY A 169 11.44 3.68 -18.69
C GLY A 169 12.30 3.12 -17.57
N ALA A 170 13.51 2.66 -17.91
CA ALA A 170 14.46 2.07 -16.97
C ALA A 170 14.97 3.08 -15.91
N GLY A 171 15.02 4.38 -16.26
CA GLY A 171 15.41 5.44 -15.35
C GLY A 171 14.38 5.72 -14.25
N GLY A 172 13.11 5.46 -14.56
CA GLY A 172 11.97 5.59 -13.65
C GLY A 172 11.60 7.03 -13.28
N LEU A 173 10.51 7.15 -12.53
CA LEU A 173 10.00 8.42 -12.03
C LEU A 173 10.49 8.66 -10.60
N THR A 174 10.92 9.88 -10.27
CA THR A 174 11.11 10.32 -8.89
C THR A 174 10.15 11.46 -8.56
N ILE A 175 9.20 11.20 -7.67
CA ILE A 175 8.34 12.22 -7.07
C ILE A 175 9.06 12.76 -5.84
N LYS A 176 9.59 13.99 -5.95
CA LYS A 176 10.42 14.61 -4.93
C LYS A 176 9.70 15.81 -4.33
N ASN A 177 9.68 15.92 -3.01
CA ASN A 177 9.18 17.08 -2.27
C ASN A 177 7.86 17.59 -2.89
N THR A 178 6.87 16.73 -3.01
CA THR A 178 5.61 17.05 -3.71
C THR A 178 4.46 16.45 -2.92
N VAL A 179 3.40 17.25 -2.75
CA VAL A 179 2.13 16.80 -2.19
C VAL A 179 1.23 16.45 -3.37
N VAL A 180 0.95 15.19 -3.60
CA VAL A 180 0.08 14.73 -4.68
C VAL A 180 -1.31 14.43 -4.13
N PHE A 181 -2.31 15.16 -4.60
CA PHE A 181 -3.70 14.74 -4.49
C PHE A 181 -4.02 13.86 -5.69
N ASN A 182 -4.02 12.55 -5.46
CA ASN A 182 -4.15 11.55 -6.49
C ASN A 182 -5.64 11.17 -6.62
N GLY A 183 -6.30 11.70 -7.64
CA GLY A 183 -7.73 11.54 -7.87
C GLY A 183 -8.58 12.50 -7.07
N TYR A 184 -8.13 13.72 -6.78
CA TYR A 184 -9.01 14.70 -6.13
C TYR A 184 -9.69 15.60 -7.16
N PRO A 185 -11.04 15.65 -7.23
CA PRO A 185 -12.01 15.16 -6.22
C PRO A 185 -12.72 13.83 -6.53
N VAL A 186 -12.40 13.14 -7.64
CA VAL A 186 -13.21 12.03 -8.21
C VAL A 186 -12.66 10.59 -8.01
N SER A 187 -11.55 10.42 -7.29
CA SER A 187 -10.82 9.18 -6.96
C SER A 187 -10.16 8.42 -8.13
N ASP A 188 -10.01 9.01 -9.32
CA ASP A 188 -9.53 8.30 -10.52
C ASP A 188 -8.02 8.41 -10.80
N GLY A 189 -7.27 9.16 -9.99
CA GLY A 189 -5.84 9.38 -10.22
C GLY A 189 -5.01 8.11 -10.02
N VAL A 190 -4.11 7.84 -10.96
CA VAL A 190 -3.22 6.67 -10.94
C VAL A 190 -1.76 7.11 -10.91
N ILE A 191 -0.99 6.49 -10.00
CA ILE A 191 0.48 6.48 -10.03
C ILE A 191 0.93 5.05 -10.33
N LEU A 192 1.57 4.84 -11.49
CA LEU A 192 1.94 3.52 -11.98
C LEU A 192 3.46 3.35 -12.09
N ALA A 193 3.98 2.24 -11.55
CA ALA A 193 5.31 1.73 -11.87
C ALA A 193 5.20 0.54 -12.83
N ALA A 194 5.41 0.75 -14.13
CA ALA A 194 5.29 -0.31 -15.11
C ALA A 194 6.44 -1.35 -14.98
N ASP A 195 6.30 -2.47 -15.69
CA ASP A 195 7.31 -3.53 -15.71
C ASP A 195 8.70 -3.00 -16.05
N GLY A 196 9.72 -3.40 -15.28
CA GLY A 196 11.10 -2.93 -15.41
C GLY A 196 11.37 -1.53 -14.85
N SER A 197 10.33 -0.75 -14.53
CA SER A 197 10.45 0.62 -14.04
C SER A 197 10.25 0.76 -12.53
N LYS A 198 10.41 1.99 -12.03
CA LYS A 198 10.24 2.33 -10.62
C LYS A 198 9.63 3.73 -10.48
N VAL A 199 8.74 3.88 -9.51
CA VAL A 199 8.33 5.19 -8.99
C VAL A 199 8.97 5.38 -7.61
N ARG A 200 9.83 6.38 -7.46
CA ARG A 200 10.54 6.69 -6.23
C ARG A 200 9.87 7.87 -5.51
N LEU A 201 9.40 7.63 -4.28
CA LEU A 201 8.86 8.68 -3.40
C LEU A 201 10.00 9.27 -2.58
N ARG A 202 10.24 10.57 -2.65
CA ARG A 202 11.33 11.24 -1.91
C ARG A 202 10.82 12.50 -1.23
N GLY A 203 10.34 12.36 0.00
CA GLY A 203 9.64 13.45 0.70
C GLY A 203 8.32 13.79 0.00
N ALA A 204 7.67 12.77 -0.57
CA ALA A 204 6.39 12.91 -1.25
C ALA A 204 5.26 12.46 -0.34
N ALA A 205 4.16 13.21 -0.34
CA ALA A 205 2.92 12.85 0.35
C ALA A 205 1.84 12.58 -0.70
N ILE A 206 1.22 11.41 -0.66
CA ILE A 206 0.18 10.99 -1.60
C ILE A 206 -1.15 10.90 -0.86
N PHE A 207 -2.12 11.69 -1.32
CA PHE A 207 -3.46 11.76 -0.75
C PHE A 207 -4.43 11.05 -1.70
N GLY A 208 -5.02 9.95 -1.22
CA GLY A 208 -5.97 9.13 -1.98
C GLY A 208 -5.43 8.45 -3.24
N GLY A 209 -6.36 7.97 -4.07
CA GLY A 209 -6.12 7.45 -5.42
C GLY A 209 -5.43 6.08 -5.46
N THR A 210 -5.06 5.67 -6.67
CA THR A 210 -4.48 4.34 -6.93
C THR A 210 -2.97 4.41 -7.11
N LEU A 211 -2.29 3.48 -6.42
CA LEU A 211 -0.88 3.16 -6.59
C LEU A 211 -0.78 1.76 -7.21
N GLU A 212 -0.20 1.67 -8.41
CA GLU A 212 -0.14 0.42 -9.18
C GLU A 212 1.30 0.05 -9.56
N SER A 213 1.55 -1.25 -9.72
CA SER A 213 2.75 -1.74 -10.37
C SER A 213 2.46 -2.97 -11.23
N THR A 214 3.09 -3.06 -12.40
CA THR A 214 2.99 -4.24 -13.28
C THR A 214 4.33 -4.97 -13.37
N GLY A 215 4.28 -6.28 -13.64
CA GLY A 215 5.48 -7.13 -13.77
C GLY A 215 6.45 -6.99 -12.59
N SER A 216 7.68 -6.58 -12.88
CA SER A 216 8.76 -6.30 -11.94
C SER A 216 8.80 -4.87 -11.41
N GLY A 217 7.89 -4.01 -11.89
CA GLY A 217 7.74 -2.61 -11.50
C GLY A 217 7.52 -2.45 -10.00
N LYS A 218 8.02 -1.35 -9.42
CA LYS A 218 7.89 -1.09 -7.96
C LYS A 218 7.71 0.38 -7.64
N ILE A 219 6.88 0.63 -6.64
CA ILE A 219 6.88 1.89 -5.92
C ILE A 219 7.86 1.76 -4.75
N VAL A 220 8.76 2.71 -4.58
CA VAL A 220 9.85 2.60 -3.61
C VAL A 220 10.08 3.92 -2.89
N THR A 221 10.22 3.89 -1.58
CA THR A 221 10.66 5.07 -0.83
C THR A 221 12.13 5.37 -1.10
N GLY A 222 12.44 6.65 -1.17
CA GLY A 222 13.77 7.21 -1.33
C GLY A 222 14.11 8.10 -0.14
N ARG A 223 15.41 8.23 0.13
CA ARG A 223 15.91 9.07 1.21
C ARG A 223 15.59 10.54 0.95
N ALA A 224 14.69 11.12 1.75
CA ALA A 224 14.50 12.56 1.82
C ALA A 224 15.83 13.20 2.28
N GLY A 225 16.31 14.23 1.57
CA GLY A 225 17.56 14.89 1.96
C GLY A 225 17.34 15.67 3.26
N VAL A 226 17.97 15.23 4.36
CA VAL A 226 18.28 15.90 5.66
C VAL A 226 17.28 16.85 6.35
N SER A 227 16.13 17.20 5.77
CA SER A 227 15.09 17.97 6.46
C SER A 227 14.15 17.02 7.19
N ARG A 228 14.36 16.91 8.51
CA ARG A 228 13.41 16.31 9.45
C ARG A 228 12.04 16.96 9.22
N GLY A 229 11.07 16.22 8.67
CA GLY A 229 9.73 16.75 8.40
C GLY A 229 9.08 16.24 7.12
N PHE A 230 9.86 15.85 6.09
CA PHE A 230 9.31 15.23 4.88
C PHE A 230 9.52 13.71 4.92
N HIS A 231 8.70 13.02 5.71
CA HIS A 231 8.50 11.59 5.53
C HIS A 231 7.82 11.36 4.18
N ASN A 232 8.04 10.19 3.56
CA ASN A 232 7.10 9.78 2.53
C ASN A 232 5.78 9.47 3.22
N GLU A 233 4.65 9.82 2.64
CA GLU A 233 3.36 9.66 3.29
C GLU A 233 2.29 9.12 2.33
N LEU A 234 1.48 8.20 2.83
CA LEU A 234 0.18 7.83 2.24
C LEU A 234 -0.91 8.30 3.19
N ASP A 235 -1.73 9.24 2.73
CA ASP A 235 -2.82 9.83 3.50
C ASP A 235 -4.18 9.41 2.91
N GLY A 236 -4.84 8.51 3.63
CA GLY A 236 -6.15 7.97 3.33
C GLY A 236 -7.30 8.62 4.10
N ARG A 237 -7.12 9.78 4.74
CA ARG A 237 -8.11 10.35 5.67
C ARG A 237 -9.36 10.89 4.97
N THR A 238 -9.18 11.57 3.84
CA THR A 238 -10.29 12.14 3.06
C THR A 238 -10.77 11.17 1.99
N TYR A 239 -9.83 10.52 1.31
CA TYR A 239 -10.08 9.52 0.28
C TYR A 239 -9.10 8.37 0.50
N ALA A 240 -9.58 7.13 0.40
CA ALA A 240 -8.73 5.96 0.62
C ALA A 240 -7.56 5.95 -0.37
N VAL A 241 -6.40 5.50 0.11
CA VAL A 241 -5.26 5.17 -0.77
C VAL A 241 -5.37 3.70 -1.16
N HIS A 242 -5.47 3.44 -2.46
CA HIS A 242 -5.55 2.09 -3.03
C HIS A 242 -4.14 1.60 -3.39
N ASN A 243 -3.47 0.89 -2.49
CA ASN A 243 -2.20 0.25 -2.81
C ASN A 243 -2.43 -1.11 -3.48
N GLN A 244 -2.33 -1.12 -4.80
CA GLN A 244 -2.34 -2.33 -5.65
C GLN A 244 -0.91 -2.73 -6.05
N ALA A 245 0.07 -1.89 -5.75
CA ALA A 245 1.46 -2.06 -6.12
C ALA A 245 2.26 -2.97 -5.16
N GLY A 246 3.41 -3.42 -5.66
CA GLY A 246 4.55 -3.80 -4.84
C GLY A 246 5.25 -2.54 -4.30
N LEU A 247 4.84 -2.11 -3.10
CA LEU A 247 5.44 -0.97 -2.41
C LEU A 247 6.60 -1.44 -1.54
N LEU A 248 7.76 -0.81 -1.73
CA LEU A 248 8.97 -1.06 -0.96
C LEU A 248 9.32 0.14 -0.07
N VAL A 249 9.27 -0.05 1.25
CA VAL A 249 9.97 0.82 2.21
C VAL A 249 11.45 0.42 2.20
N ALA A 250 12.26 1.19 1.49
CA ALA A 250 13.68 0.91 1.30
C ALA A 250 14.50 1.12 2.58
N ASP A 251 15.69 0.52 2.62
CA ASP A 251 16.68 0.74 3.65
C ASP A 251 16.98 2.25 3.84
N HIS A 252 17.11 2.67 5.10
CA HIS A 252 17.37 4.05 5.51
C HIS A 252 16.30 5.04 5.04
N THR A 253 15.04 4.59 4.98
CA THR A 253 13.89 5.42 4.64
C THR A 253 12.69 5.14 5.54
N SER A 254 11.70 6.02 5.47
CA SER A 254 10.43 5.87 6.17
C SER A 254 9.24 6.11 5.23
N LEU A 255 8.12 5.48 5.58
CA LEU A 255 6.79 5.73 5.03
C LEU A 255 5.81 5.91 6.20
N ALA A 256 5.17 7.06 6.28
CA ALA A 256 4.04 7.29 7.17
C ALA A 256 2.73 6.89 6.47
N ILE A 257 1.79 6.32 7.21
CA ILE A 257 0.44 5.98 6.76
C ILE A 257 -0.59 6.53 7.74
N GLN A 258 -1.71 7.02 7.22
CA GLN A 258 -2.90 7.37 8.01
C GLN A 258 -4.20 7.23 7.20
N GLY A 259 -5.33 7.20 7.90
CA GLY A 259 -6.65 7.02 7.30
C GLY A 259 -6.84 5.60 6.73
N GLU A 260 -7.67 5.48 5.71
CA GLU A 260 -7.93 4.20 5.04
C GLU A 260 -6.88 3.91 3.97
N ILE A 261 -6.14 2.81 4.16
CA ILE A 261 -5.20 2.28 3.17
C ILE A 261 -5.76 0.94 2.69
N HIS A 262 -6.41 0.98 1.52
CA HIS A 262 -6.92 -0.21 0.85
C HIS A 262 -5.76 -0.92 0.13
N ASN A 263 -5.10 -1.82 0.85
CA ASN A 263 -3.95 -2.57 0.42
C ASN A 263 -4.37 -3.93 -0.13
N THR A 264 -4.52 -4.03 -1.45
CA THR A 264 -4.66 -5.32 -2.15
C THR A 264 -3.31 -5.85 -2.62
N GLY A 265 -2.31 -4.97 -2.72
CA GLY A 265 -0.93 -5.27 -3.05
C GLY A 265 -0.09 -5.69 -1.84
N ARG A 266 1.19 -5.33 -1.90
CA ARG A 266 2.17 -5.70 -0.87
C ARG A 266 3.04 -4.52 -0.48
N ILE A 267 3.02 -4.17 0.79
CA ILE A 267 3.99 -3.29 1.42
C ILE A 267 5.11 -4.16 1.99
N THR A 268 6.36 -3.88 1.64
CA THR A 268 7.53 -4.61 2.11
C THR A 268 8.49 -3.65 2.80
N LEU A 269 8.87 -3.93 4.04
CA LEU A 269 9.98 -3.27 4.72
C LEU A 269 11.29 -3.95 4.32
N GLY A 270 12.33 -3.15 4.20
CA GLY A 270 13.53 -3.50 3.44
C GLY A 270 14.85 -3.08 4.02
N ALA A 271 14.95 -3.07 5.34
CA ALA A 271 16.17 -2.79 6.07
C ALA A 271 17.34 -3.69 5.63
N ARG A 272 18.55 -3.13 5.68
CA ARG A 272 19.83 -3.75 5.36
C ARG A 272 20.92 -3.17 6.27
N GLY A 273 20.78 -3.36 7.58
CA GLY A 273 21.66 -2.77 8.59
C GLY A 273 21.31 -1.32 8.99
N HIS A 274 20.35 -0.68 8.30
CA HIS A 274 19.70 0.56 8.75
C HIS A 274 18.20 0.37 8.89
N PHE A 275 17.52 1.36 9.46
CA PHE A 275 16.08 1.28 9.65
C PHE A 275 15.31 1.43 8.34
N ALA A 276 14.29 0.59 8.16
CA ALA A 276 13.20 0.79 7.22
C ALA A 276 11.91 0.90 8.03
N ASP A 277 11.36 2.11 8.10
CA ASP A 277 10.27 2.42 9.02
C ASP A 277 8.94 2.55 8.28
N LEU A 278 7.94 1.76 8.69
CA LEU A 278 6.53 2.02 8.40
C LEU A 278 5.90 2.61 9.66
N ILE A 279 5.32 3.81 9.54
CA ILE A 279 4.89 4.61 10.69
C ILE A 279 3.38 4.87 10.59
N VAL A 280 2.62 4.56 11.63
CA VAL A 280 1.21 4.95 11.73
C VAL A 280 1.13 6.34 12.34
N ASN A 281 0.61 7.31 11.59
CA ASN A 281 0.46 8.67 12.07
C ASN A 281 -0.63 8.80 13.15
N THR A 282 -0.67 9.93 13.85
CA THR A 282 -1.58 10.18 14.98
C THR A 282 -3.06 10.20 14.61
N SER A 283 -3.38 10.34 13.31
CA SER A 283 -4.76 10.19 12.80
C SER A 283 -5.19 8.74 12.61
N ASN A 284 -4.40 7.77 13.09
CA ASN A 284 -4.61 6.32 12.95
C ASN A 284 -4.51 5.83 11.50
N ALA A 285 -4.38 4.52 11.32
CA ALA A 285 -4.44 3.88 10.02
C ALA A 285 -5.29 2.60 10.06
N THR A 286 -6.04 2.36 9.00
CA THR A 286 -6.83 1.15 8.79
C THR A 286 -6.36 0.46 7.52
N LEU A 287 -5.97 -0.82 7.62
CA LEU A 287 -5.56 -1.65 6.48
C LEU A 287 -6.73 -2.55 6.05
N THR A 288 -7.24 -2.36 4.84
CA THR A 288 -8.29 -3.16 4.18
C THR A 288 -7.77 -3.79 2.88
N GLY A 289 -8.52 -4.69 2.24
CA GLY A 289 -8.23 -5.18 0.88
C GLY A 289 -7.51 -6.51 0.80
N GLY A 290 -7.23 -7.15 1.93
CA GLY A 290 -6.71 -8.53 1.98
C GLY A 290 -5.27 -8.73 1.50
N GLY A 291 -4.53 -7.64 1.24
CA GLY A 291 -3.13 -7.68 0.84
C GLY A 291 -2.18 -8.00 2.00
N SER A 292 -0.91 -7.62 1.85
CA SER A 292 0.10 -7.93 2.86
C SER A 292 1.03 -6.77 3.22
N VAL A 293 1.47 -6.76 4.49
CA VAL A 293 2.61 -6.00 4.98
C VAL A 293 3.67 -7.00 5.42
N ARG A 294 4.89 -6.91 4.88
CA ARG A 294 5.95 -7.85 5.19
C ARG A 294 7.23 -7.19 5.68
N LEU A 295 7.63 -7.56 6.88
CA LEU A 295 8.93 -7.28 7.47
C LEU A 295 9.88 -8.40 7.04
N ARG A 296 11.02 -8.05 6.43
CA ARG A 296 11.89 -9.03 5.75
C ARG A 296 12.79 -9.83 6.70
N GLY A 297 12.87 -9.46 7.96
CA GLY A 297 13.60 -10.20 8.99
C GLY A 297 14.85 -9.49 9.51
N ASP A 298 15.16 -8.30 9.01
CA ASP A 298 16.22 -7.47 9.60
C ASP A 298 15.67 -6.78 10.87
N ALA A 299 16.49 -6.63 11.90
CA ALA A 299 16.07 -5.96 13.15
C ALA A 299 15.68 -4.49 12.93
N GLY A 300 16.15 -3.89 11.83
CA GLY A 300 15.78 -2.55 11.39
C GLY A 300 14.45 -2.45 10.63
N ASP A 301 13.76 -3.56 10.34
CA ASP A 301 12.39 -3.51 9.83
C ASP A 301 11.44 -3.20 10.99
N ARG A 302 10.89 -1.98 11.02
CA ARG A 302 10.02 -1.50 12.12
C ARG A 302 8.69 -0.98 11.61
N PHE A 303 7.59 -1.49 12.16
CA PHE A 303 6.24 -1.00 11.92
C PHE A 303 5.63 -0.51 13.22
N TYR A 304 5.55 0.80 13.46
CA TYR A 304 5.17 1.36 14.76
C TYR A 304 4.33 2.63 14.61
N GLY A 305 3.84 3.19 15.71
CA GLY A 305 3.08 4.44 15.73
C GLY A 305 3.97 5.66 15.93
N ALA A 306 3.62 6.78 15.30
CA ALA A 306 4.28 8.07 15.52
C ALA A 306 4.12 8.57 16.97
N ALA A 307 3.06 8.13 17.63
CA ALA A 307 2.82 8.33 19.05
C ALA A 307 2.10 7.10 19.60
N ALA A 308 2.10 6.94 20.92
CA ALA A 308 1.44 5.80 21.53
C ALA A 308 -0.09 5.83 21.33
N THR A 309 -0.69 7.00 21.07
CA THR A 309 -2.11 7.12 20.72
C THR A 309 -2.44 6.67 19.30
N ALA A 310 -1.44 6.51 18.42
CA ALA A 310 -1.66 6.04 17.06
C ALA A 310 -2.16 4.60 17.07
N THR A 311 -3.26 4.35 16.36
CA THR A 311 -3.91 3.04 16.27
C THR A 311 -3.75 2.45 14.89
N LEU A 312 -3.22 1.23 14.82
CA LEU A 312 -3.26 0.39 13.63
C LEU A 312 -4.44 -0.57 13.72
N THR A 313 -5.40 -0.44 12.81
CA THR A 313 -6.47 -1.43 12.63
C THR A 313 -6.17 -2.29 11.42
N ASN A 314 -5.85 -3.56 11.64
CA ASN A 314 -5.71 -4.56 10.59
C ASN A 314 -7.05 -5.28 10.38
N VAL A 315 -7.78 -4.93 9.31
CA VAL A 315 -9.12 -5.48 9.06
C VAL A 315 -9.03 -6.91 8.52
N ASP A 316 -8.28 -7.08 7.44
CA ASP A 316 -8.21 -8.32 6.66
C ASP A 316 -6.83 -8.59 6.04
N ASN A 317 -5.85 -7.74 6.31
CA ASN A 317 -4.52 -7.88 5.73
C ASN A 317 -3.68 -8.91 6.49
N ARG A 318 -2.66 -9.42 5.80
CA ARG A 318 -1.62 -10.25 6.40
C ARG A 318 -0.39 -9.40 6.76
N ILE A 319 -0.13 -9.20 8.05
CA ILE A 319 1.10 -8.57 8.56
C ILE A 319 2.06 -9.67 9.01
N GLY A 320 3.30 -9.71 8.53
CA GLY A 320 4.20 -10.75 9.00
C GLY A 320 5.64 -10.73 8.50
N GLY A 321 6.34 -11.83 8.81
CA GLY A 321 7.77 -11.99 8.55
C GLY A 321 8.56 -12.01 9.85
N GLY A 322 9.60 -11.19 9.96
CA GLY A 322 10.40 -10.96 11.16
C GLY A 322 10.87 -9.50 11.24
N GLY A 323 11.11 -8.99 12.45
CA GLY A 323 11.30 -7.57 12.73
C GLY A 323 10.44 -7.13 13.90
N LEU A 324 10.12 -5.84 14.00
CA LEU A 324 9.39 -5.27 15.13
C LEU A 324 8.08 -4.62 14.72
N LEU A 325 6.99 -5.03 15.36
CA LEU A 325 5.66 -4.45 15.25
C LEU A 325 5.31 -3.76 16.58
N GLY A 326 5.00 -2.46 16.51
CA GLY A 326 4.60 -1.60 17.61
C GLY A 326 5.75 -0.82 18.27
N HIS A 327 6.93 -1.40 18.48
CA HIS A 327 8.10 -0.77 19.12
C HIS A 327 7.72 -0.01 20.42
N GLY A 328 6.81 -0.55 21.22
CA GLY A 328 6.35 0.04 22.48
C GLY A 328 5.43 1.27 22.31
N VAL A 329 5.19 1.71 21.07
CA VAL A 329 4.54 2.98 20.73
C VAL A 329 3.51 2.73 19.62
N LEU A 330 2.47 1.95 19.92
CA LEU A 330 1.35 1.68 19.01
C LEU A 330 0.17 1.08 19.78
N THR A 331 -1.05 1.48 19.45
CA THR A 331 -2.24 0.68 19.74
C THR A 331 -2.51 -0.23 18.54
N LEU A 332 -2.63 -1.53 18.75
CA LEU A 332 -2.81 -2.50 17.67
C LEU A 332 -4.13 -3.26 17.83
N VAL A 333 -4.93 -3.25 16.77
CA VAL A 333 -6.19 -3.98 16.65
C VAL A 333 -6.12 -4.90 15.44
N ASN A 334 -6.07 -6.21 15.68
CA ASN A 334 -6.17 -7.22 14.64
C ASN A 334 -7.60 -7.76 14.59
N GLN A 335 -8.41 -7.30 13.63
CA GLN A 335 -9.81 -7.69 13.51
C GLN A 335 -9.96 -9.13 13.00
N ALA A 336 -11.19 -9.64 12.95
CA ALA A 336 -11.50 -11.05 12.65
C ALA A 336 -10.93 -11.56 11.31
N GLY A 337 -10.84 -10.71 10.28
CA GLY A 337 -10.20 -11.08 9.01
C GLY A 337 -8.67 -10.97 9.02
N GLY A 338 -8.12 -10.23 9.99
CA GLY A 338 -6.71 -9.89 10.07
C GLY A 338 -5.83 -11.06 10.51
N VAL A 339 -4.66 -11.17 9.88
CA VAL A 339 -3.66 -12.20 10.21
C VAL A 339 -2.32 -11.55 10.52
N ILE A 340 -1.81 -11.77 11.72
CA ILE A 340 -0.42 -11.48 12.08
C ILE A 340 0.36 -12.79 12.13
N VAL A 341 1.52 -12.83 11.47
CA VAL A 341 2.28 -14.07 11.30
C VAL A 341 3.80 -13.90 11.40
N ALA A 342 4.37 -14.51 12.42
CA ALA A 342 5.80 -14.73 12.55
C ALA A 342 6.23 -15.89 11.64
N GLY A 343 6.49 -15.56 10.38
CA GLY A 343 6.74 -16.53 9.31
C GLY A 343 8.18 -16.55 8.80
N GLY A 344 9.05 -15.66 9.31
CA GLY A 344 10.43 -15.51 8.88
C GLY A 344 11.41 -16.44 9.59
N ALA A 345 12.67 -16.39 9.15
CA ALA A 345 13.79 -17.00 9.85
C ALA A 345 14.18 -16.20 11.11
N SER A 346 13.94 -14.89 11.10
CA SER A 346 14.08 -14.01 12.26
C SER A 346 12.76 -13.90 13.02
N ALA A 347 12.85 -13.62 14.32
CA ALA A 347 11.69 -13.43 15.17
C ALA A 347 10.85 -12.23 14.72
N LEU A 348 9.53 -12.34 14.86
CA LEU A 348 8.63 -11.20 14.86
C LEU A 348 8.33 -10.82 16.32
N ILE A 349 8.76 -9.63 16.72
CA ILE A 349 8.47 -9.07 18.04
C ILE A 349 7.26 -8.15 17.92
N ILE A 350 6.25 -8.36 18.75
CA ILE A 350 5.04 -7.54 18.84
C ILE A 350 5.02 -6.87 20.21
N ASP A 351 5.20 -5.55 20.19
CA ASP A 351 5.30 -4.72 21.39
C ASP A 351 4.46 -3.45 21.25
N THR A 352 3.29 -3.44 21.89
CA THR A 352 2.39 -2.27 22.03
C THR A 352 2.66 -1.50 23.33
N GLY A 353 3.76 -1.78 24.02
CA GLY A 353 4.11 -1.18 25.30
C GLY A 353 3.07 -1.52 26.37
N THR A 354 2.58 -0.49 27.07
CA THR A 354 1.54 -0.64 28.11
C THR A 354 0.12 -0.82 27.57
N ARG A 355 -0.08 -0.74 26.24
CA ARG A 355 -1.39 -0.95 25.63
C ARG A 355 -1.66 -2.42 25.43
N THR A 356 -2.92 -2.79 25.65
CA THR A 356 -3.41 -4.13 25.35
C THR A 356 -3.61 -4.26 23.84
N LEU A 357 -2.95 -5.27 23.26
CA LEU A 357 -3.17 -5.72 21.89
C LEU A 357 -4.56 -6.36 21.79
N VAL A 358 -5.42 -5.85 20.91
CA VAL A 358 -6.72 -6.47 20.65
C VAL A 358 -6.56 -7.45 19.49
N ASN A 359 -6.86 -8.73 19.72
CA ASN A 359 -6.86 -9.76 18.69
C ASN A 359 -8.21 -10.46 18.59
N ALA A 360 -8.99 -10.12 17.55
CA ALA A 360 -10.15 -10.89 17.11
C ALA A 360 -9.82 -11.83 15.94
N GLY A 361 -8.71 -11.59 15.23
CA GLY A 361 -8.23 -12.42 14.13
C GLY A 361 -7.28 -13.53 14.58
N ILE A 362 -6.25 -13.78 13.76
CA ILE A 362 -5.24 -14.81 14.04
C ILE A 362 -3.87 -14.17 14.25
N ILE A 363 -3.23 -14.48 15.38
CA ILE A 363 -1.79 -14.29 15.57
C ILE A 363 -1.12 -15.66 15.59
N LYS A 364 -0.16 -15.89 14.70
CA LYS A 364 0.47 -17.21 14.58
C LYS A 364 1.98 -17.17 14.34
N ALA A 365 2.69 -18.15 14.87
CA ALA A 365 4.07 -18.43 14.53
C ALA A 365 4.15 -19.67 13.63
N THR A 366 4.83 -19.52 12.49
CA THR A 366 5.01 -20.60 11.50
C THR A 366 6.46 -20.73 11.01
N GLY A 367 7.27 -19.69 11.18
CA GLY A 367 8.69 -19.69 10.81
C GLY A 367 9.59 -20.05 11.99
N PRO A 368 10.82 -20.52 11.74
CA PRO A 368 11.73 -20.96 12.78
C PRO A 368 12.23 -19.82 13.68
N GLY A 369 12.09 -18.56 13.25
CA GLY A 369 12.41 -17.40 14.11
C GLY A 369 11.42 -17.20 15.25
N GLY A 370 10.22 -17.79 15.18
CA GLY A 370 9.20 -17.67 16.22
C GLY A 370 8.57 -16.27 16.32
N GLY A 371 7.53 -16.17 17.14
CA GLY A 371 6.87 -14.92 17.49
C GLY A 371 7.00 -14.63 18.98
N LEU A 372 7.23 -13.36 19.33
CA LEU A 372 7.25 -12.89 20.71
C LEU A 372 6.26 -11.73 20.85
N ILE A 373 5.29 -11.86 21.74
CA ILE A 373 4.38 -10.79 22.14
C ILE A 373 4.78 -10.32 23.54
N THR A 374 5.28 -9.10 23.67
CA THR A 374 5.71 -8.55 24.97
C THR A 374 4.55 -7.94 25.75
N SER A 375 3.53 -7.45 25.05
CA SER A 375 2.39 -6.74 25.64
C SER A 375 1.24 -7.65 26.06
N ALA A 376 0.35 -7.10 26.90
CA ALA A 376 -0.92 -7.75 27.24
C ALA A 376 -1.80 -7.92 25.98
N VAL A 377 -2.61 -8.97 25.96
CA VAL A 377 -3.49 -9.31 24.83
C VAL A 377 -4.92 -9.47 25.33
N ASP A 378 -5.86 -8.81 24.67
CA ASP A 378 -7.28 -9.12 24.71
C ASP A 378 -7.60 -9.96 23.47
N ASN A 379 -7.73 -11.26 23.68
CA ASN A 379 -7.89 -12.24 22.62
C ASN A 379 -9.34 -12.73 22.58
N THR A 380 -10.02 -12.42 21.48
CA THR A 380 -11.31 -13.01 21.10
C THR A 380 -11.16 -13.92 19.87
N GLY A 381 -9.98 -13.89 19.25
CA GLY A 381 -9.60 -14.69 18.10
C GLY A 381 -8.76 -15.92 18.46
N THR A 382 -7.70 -16.16 17.68
CA THR A 382 -6.82 -17.33 17.87
C THR A 382 -5.35 -16.93 18.00
N LEU A 383 -4.70 -17.47 19.04
CA LEU A 383 -3.24 -17.54 19.17
C LEU A 383 -2.75 -18.91 18.70
N LYS A 384 -1.69 -18.98 17.90
CA LYS A 384 -1.28 -20.25 17.28
C LYS A 384 0.23 -20.44 17.15
N ALA A 385 0.73 -21.57 17.65
CA ALA A 385 2.08 -22.07 17.35
C ALA A 385 1.98 -23.23 16.35
N ALA A 386 2.51 -23.05 15.14
CA ALA A 386 2.37 -24.03 14.05
C ALA A 386 3.65 -24.14 13.21
N GLY A 387 4.65 -24.82 13.77
CA GLY A 387 6.00 -24.99 13.18
C GLY A 387 7.01 -23.95 13.66
N GLY A 388 6.55 -22.80 14.16
CA GLY A 388 7.37 -21.84 14.90
C GLY A 388 6.80 -21.62 16.30
N ASP A 389 7.68 -21.32 17.26
CA ASP A 389 7.29 -21.05 18.63
C ASP A 389 6.60 -19.69 18.76
N LEU A 390 5.58 -19.62 19.62
CA LEU A 390 4.92 -18.36 19.96
C LEU A 390 4.98 -18.18 21.48
N THR A 391 5.60 -17.10 21.91
CA THR A 391 5.66 -16.71 23.33
C THR A 391 4.87 -15.45 23.56
N VAL A 392 3.99 -15.45 24.56
CA VAL A 392 3.22 -14.28 25.00
C VAL A 392 3.60 -13.97 26.44
N MET A 393 4.32 -12.87 26.65
CA MET A 393 4.79 -12.46 27.98
C MET A 393 3.72 -11.73 28.79
N GLY A 394 2.90 -10.92 28.12
CA GLY A 394 1.80 -10.21 28.76
C GLY A 394 0.64 -11.13 29.16
N ALA A 395 -0.22 -10.64 30.05
CA ALA A 395 -1.45 -11.35 30.39
C ALA A 395 -2.36 -11.45 29.16
N VAL A 396 -2.99 -12.62 29.00
CA VAL A 396 -3.98 -12.86 27.95
C VAL A 396 -5.35 -12.94 28.59
N THR A 397 -6.23 -12.08 28.12
CA THR A 397 -7.63 -11.96 28.53
C THR A 397 -8.55 -12.21 27.33
N GLY A 398 -9.86 -12.19 27.55
CA GLY A 398 -10.84 -12.43 26.50
C GLY A 398 -11.38 -13.87 26.50
N ASN A 399 -12.05 -14.23 25.41
CA ASN A 399 -12.77 -15.50 25.25
C ASN A 399 -12.34 -16.26 23.99
N GLY A 400 -11.14 -15.97 23.48
CA GLY A 400 -10.59 -16.59 22.30
C GLY A 400 -10.08 -18.02 22.57
N SER A 401 -9.14 -18.44 21.73
CA SER A 401 -8.52 -19.76 21.86
C SER A 401 -7.05 -19.78 21.46
N ALA A 402 -6.38 -20.85 21.88
CA ALA A 402 -5.01 -21.16 21.52
C ALA A 402 -4.93 -22.50 20.77
N THR A 403 -4.09 -22.60 19.75
CA THR A 403 -3.84 -23.86 19.02
C THR A 403 -2.37 -24.16 18.82
N ILE A 404 -2.02 -25.44 18.92
CA ILE A 404 -0.63 -25.90 18.85
C ILE A 404 -0.50 -27.01 17.80
N ARG A 405 0.52 -26.92 16.95
CA ARG A 405 0.86 -27.93 15.95
C ARG A 405 2.37 -28.01 15.73
N GLY A 406 3.04 -28.88 16.48
CA GLY A 406 4.46 -29.21 16.31
C GLY A 406 5.44 -28.10 16.72
N ALA A 407 5.03 -27.21 17.62
CA ALA A 407 5.84 -26.13 18.17
C ALA A 407 5.43 -25.85 19.62
N THR A 408 6.11 -24.89 20.25
CA THR A 408 5.81 -24.42 21.61
C THR A 408 4.91 -23.19 21.58
N LEU A 409 3.86 -23.21 22.39
CA LEU A 409 3.09 -22.02 22.75
C LEU A 409 3.30 -21.75 24.23
N ALA A 410 3.95 -20.64 24.56
CA ALA A 410 4.33 -20.29 25.92
C ALA A 410 3.62 -19.02 26.40
N PHE A 411 3.06 -19.08 27.61
CA PHE A 411 2.43 -17.94 28.28
C PHE A 411 3.20 -17.59 29.55
N GLY A 412 3.85 -16.41 29.54
CA GLY A 412 4.66 -15.89 30.64
C GLY A 412 3.86 -15.23 31.77
N SER A 413 2.55 -15.06 31.60
CA SER A 413 1.64 -14.44 32.57
C SER A 413 0.30 -15.19 32.60
N ASN A 414 -0.72 -14.60 33.22
CA ASN A 414 -2.05 -15.21 33.33
C ASN A 414 -2.64 -15.47 31.93
N PHE A 415 -3.13 -16.68 31.73
CA PHE A 415 -3.83 -17.14 30.53
C PHE A 415 -4.93 -18.10 30.99
N THR A 416 -6.15 -17.98 30.45
CA THR A 416 -7.30 -18.79 30.90
C THR A 416 -8.15 -19.32 29.74
N GLU A 417 -7.69 -19.17 28.50
CA GLU A 417 -8.44 -19.61 27.34
C GLU A 417 -8.28 -21.10 27.05
N THR A 418 -9.15 -21.62 26.18
CA THR A 418 -9.10 -23.02 25.75
C THR A 418 -7.91 -23.25 24.81
N VAL A 419 -7.14 -24.31 25.07
CA VAL A 419 -6.02 -24.75 24.22
C VAL A 419 -6.38 -26.03 23.49
N GLY A 420 -6.10 -26.08 22.19
CA GLY A 420 -6.20 -27.29 21.37
C GLY A 420 -4.88 -27.69 20.74
N PHE A 421 -4.39 -28.88 21.06
CA PHE A 421 -3.37 -29.55 20.26
C PHE A 421 -4.03 -30.10 18.99
N THR A 422 -3.44 -29.75 17.84
CA THR A 422 -3.94 -30.12 16.50
C THR A 422 -2.91 -30.90 15.69
N GLY A 423 -1.71 -31.12 16.24
CA GLY A 423 -0.65 -31.95 15.67
C GLY A 423 -0.30 -33.12 16.60
N ALA A 424 0.45 -34.08 16.07
CA ALA A 424 0.96 -35.21 16.86
C ALA A 424 2.00 -34.78 17.91
N THR A 425 2.62 -33.61 17.71
CA THR A 425 3.61 -33.02 18.61
C THR A 425 3.26 -31.58 18.98
N GLY A 426 3.87 -31.09 20.06
CA GLY A 426 3.80 -29.69 20.47
C GLY A 426 3.85 -29.52 21.98
N VAL A 427 4.15 -28.31 22.43
CA VAL A 427 4.31 -28.00 23.86
C VAL A 427 3.41 -26.82 24.21
N LEU A 428 2.62 -26.95 25.28
CA LEU A 428 2.02 -25.80 25.96
C LEU A 428 2.85 -25.49 27.20
N GLU A 429 3.30 -24.25 27.37
CA GLU A 429 3.96 -23.80 28.60
C GLU A 429 3.14 -22.72 29.30
N LEU A 430 2.90 -22.93 30.60
CA LEU A 430 2.17 -22.01 31.47
C LEU A 430 3.10 -21.57 32.60
N ALA A 431 3.38 -20.27 32.67
CA ALA A 431 4.12 -19.69 33.79
C ALA A 431 3.28 -19.49 35.06
N ARG A 432 1.95 -19.51 34.93
CA ARG A 432 0.99 -19.42 36.04
C ARG A 432 -0.07 -20.50 35.90
N SER A 433 0.32 -21.76 36.11
CA SER A 433 -0.57 -22.90 35.95
C SER A 433 -1.63 -22.99 37.05
N GLN A 434 -1.33 -22.49 38.24
CA GLN A 434 -2.24 -22.52 39.39
C GLN A 434 -3.54 -21.73 39.16
N SER A 435 -3.49 -20.68 38.33
CA SER A 435 -4.65 -19.86 37.97
C SER A 435 -5.27 -20.22 36.60
N TYR A 436 -4.78 -21.27 35.94
CA TYR A 436 -5.28 -21.69 34.64
C TYR A 436 -6.67 -22.33 34.78
N ALA A 437 -7.71 -21.58 34.41
CA ALA A 437 -9.11 -22.04 34.44
C ALA A 437 -9.61 -22.55 33.07
N GLY A 438 -8.76 -22.49 32.04
CA GLY A 438 -9.12 -22.94 30.69
C GLY A 438 -9.21 -24.46 30.57
N LYS A 439 -9.63 -24.92 29.38
CA LYS A 439 -9.68 -26.34 29.04
C LYS A 439 -8.60 -26.66 28.02
N ILE A 440 -7.96 -27.82 28.16
CA ILE A 440 -7.01 -28.33 27.18
C ILE A 440 -7.58 -29.57 26.50
N LYS A 441 -7.46 -29.61 25.16
CA LYS A 441 -7.90 -30.74 24.34
C LYS A 441 -6.84 -31.18 23.34
N GLY A 442 -7.00 -32.40 22.83
CA GLY A 442 -6.22 -32.89 21.68
C GLY A 442 -4.82 -33.39 22.00
N PHE A 443 -4.52 -33.72 23.26
CA PHE A 443 -3.27 -34.40 23.59
C PHE A 443 -3.05 -35.63 22.69
N SER A 444 -1.81 -35.81 22.26
CA SER A 444 -1.40 -36.91 21.40
C SER A 444 -1.51 -38.25 22.14
N LEU A 445 -2.17 -39.22 21.50
CA LEU A 445 -2.28 -40.59 22.02
C LEU A 445 -0.94 -41.35 22.00
N THR A 446 0.06 -40.83 21.28
CA THR A 446 1.39 -41.44 21.16
C THR A 446 2.46 -40.68 21.97
N GLY A 447 2.06 -39.76 22.86
CA GLY A 447 2.97 -39.05 23.77
C GLY A 447 3.80 -37.91 23.16
N GLY A 448 3.47 -37.45 21.95
CA GLY A 448 4.24 -36.38 21.29
C GLY A 448 3.94 -34.95 21.77
N THR A 449 2.86 -34.76 22.53
CA THR A 449 2.46 -33.46 23.09
C THR A 449 2.80 -33.38 24.56
N SER A 450 3.25 -32.23 25.04
CA SER A 450 3.60 -32.01 26.44
C SER A 450 3.00 -30.72 27.01
N LEU A 451 2.88 -30.71 28.34
CA LEU A 451 2.41 -29.59 29.14
C LEU A 451 3.53 -29.22 30.14
N GLY A 452 4.04 -28.01 30.05
CA GLY A 452 5.03 -27.45 30.98
C GLY A 452 4.37 -26.49 31.96
N LEU A 453 4.44 -26.81 33.26
CA LEU A 453 3.96 -25.94 34.34
C LEU A 453 5.19 -25.33 35.02
N ARG A 454 5.47 -24.05 34.74
CA ARG A 454 6.76 -23.43 35.14
C ARG A 454 6.76 -22.94 36.59
N ASP A 455 5.60 -22.89 37.23
CA ASP A 455 5.38 -22.51 38.62
C ASP A 455 5.17 -23.71 39.56
N ILE A 456 5.42 -24.94 39.09
CA ILE A 456 5.39 -26.15 39.92
C ILE A 456 6.72 -26.87 39.76
N GLY A 457 7.41 -27.13 40.88
CA GLY A 457 8.66 -27.89 40.93
C GLY A 457 8.44 -29.38 40.71
N PHE A 458 8.01 -29.79 39.51
CA PHE A 458 7.70 -31.19 39.20
C PHE A 458 8.98 -32.05 39.16
N THR A 459 9.13 -32.96 40.13
CA THR A 459 10.30 -33.85 40.25
C THR A 459 10.01 -35.30 39.86
N GLY A 460 8.75 -35.72 39.80
CA GLY A 460 8.39 -37.08 39.39
C GLY A 460 6.90 -37.35 39.22
N ALA A 461 6.56 -38.46 38.56
CA ALA A 461 5.18 -38.81 38.19
C ALA A 461 4.20 -38.94 39.37
N GLY A 462 4.68 -39.22 40.58
CA GLY A 462 3.84 -39.32 41.79
C GLY A 462 3.20 -38.00 42.22
N GLU A 463 3.67 -36.87 41.70
CA GLU A 463 3.15 -35.53 41.97
C GLU A 463 1.97 -35.15 41.06
N ALA A 464 1.61 -36.02 40.11
CA ALA A 464 0.49 -35.84 39.20
C ALA A 464 -0.58 -36.92 39.41
N SER A 465 -1.84 -36.50 39.54
CA SER A 465 -3.00 -37.38 39.60
C SER A 465 -4.08 -36.93 38.62
N PHE A 466 -4.77 -37.88 38.00
CA PHE A 466 -5.87 -37.60 37.08
C PHE A 466 -7.17 -38.20 37.63
N SER A 467 -8.22 -37.39 37.66
CA SER A 467 -9.57 -37.81 38.02
C SER A 467 -10.52 -37.44 36.89
N GLY A 468 -11.17 -38.44 36.29
CA GLY A 468 -12.06 -38.24 35.15
C GLY A 468 -12.47 -39.52 34.44
N ASP A 469 -13.12 -39.35 33.28
CA ASP A 469 -13.53 -40.41 32.37
C ASP A 469 -12.79 -40.29 31.01
N ARG A 470 -13.25 -41.04 30.00
CA ARG A 470 -12.67 -40.99 28.65
C ARG A 470 -12.96 -39.69 27.89
N HIS A 471 -13.83 -38.82 28.39
CA HIS A 471 -14.26 -37.59 27.73
C HIS A 471 -13.75 -36.33 28.43
N SER A 472 -13.53 -36.37 29.74
CA SER A 472 -13.06 -35.22 30.51
C SER A 472 -12.50 -35.62 31.87
N GLY A 473 -11.63 -34.78 32.42
CA GLY A 473 -11.13 -34.93 33.79
C GLY A 473 -10.25 -33.77 34.22
N VAL A 474 -9.82 -33.80 35.47
CA VAL A 474 -8.90 -32.83 36.05
C VAL A 474 -7.57 -33.51 36.32
N LEU A 475 -6.52 -33.00 35.70
CA LEU A 475 -5.13 -33.31 36.05
C LEU A 475 -4.72 -32.38 37.19
N THR A 476 -4.46 -32.95 38.36
CA THR A 476 -3.92 -32.23 39.51
C THR A 476 -2.43 -32.50 39.60
N VAL A 477 -1.62 -31.44 39.58
CA VAL A 477 -0.16 -31.52 39.74
C VAL A 477 0.22 -30.69 40.95
N SER A 478 1.01 -31.24 41.87
CA SER A 478 1.43 -30.56 43.10
C SER A 478 2.85 -30.91 43.51
N ASP A 479 3.66 -29.89 43.84
CA ASP A 479 5.00 -30.06 44.45
C ASP A 479 4.95 -30.01 45.99
N GLY A 480 3.74 -30.06 46.57
CA GLY A 480 3.48 -29.91 48.00
C GLY A 480 3.35 -28.46 48.47
N ILE A 481 3.73 -27.47 47.66
CA ILE A 481 3.60 -26.03 47.96
C ILE A 481 2.62 -25.38 46.97
N HIS A 482 2.79 -25.64 45.68
CA HIS A 482 1.99 -25.15 44.58
C HIS A 482 1.15 -26.29 44.02
N THR A 483 -0.10 -26.01 43.64
CA THR A 483 -1.01 -27.00 43.06
C THR A 483 -1.77 -26.41 41.89
N ALA A 484 -1.70 -27.07 40.73
CA ALA A 484 -2.50 -26.72 39.56
C ALA A 484 -3.57 -27.77 39.29
N HIS A 485 -4.76 -27.29 38.91
CA HIS A 485 -5.89 -28.12 38.49
C HIS A 485 -6.20 -27.85 37.02
N ILE A 486 -5.73 -28.73 36.15
CA ILE A 486 -5.82 -28.56 34.70
C ILE A 486 -7.00 -29.38 34.18
N THR A 487 -8.00 -28.69 33.63
CA THR A 487 -9.16 -29.37 33.01
C THR A 487 -8.78 -29.89 31.63
N LEU A 488 -8.83 -31.21 31.47
CA LEU A 488 -8.62 -31.92 30.22
C LEU A 488 -9.95 -32.38 29.63
N ILE A 489 -10.11 -32.22 28.32
CA ILE A 489 -11.28 -32.72 27.59
C ILE A 489 -10.83 -33.48 26.34
N ALA A 490 -11.57 -34.54 26.01
CA ALA A 490 -11.34 -35.35 24.84
C ALA A 490 -11.68 -34.56 23.57
N THR A 491 -10.96 -34.88 22.50
CA THR A 491 -11.38 -34.50 21.15
C THR A 491 -12.50 -35.45 20.75
N ILE A 492 -13.74 -34.98 20.70
CA ILE A 492 -14.82 -35.78 20.09
C ILE A 492 -14.52 -35.81 18.58
N PRO A 493 -14.22 -36.97 17.98
CA PRO A 493 -14.04 -37.04 16.53
C PRO A 493 -15.36 -36.61 15.88
N ALA A 494 -15.30 -35.65 14.96
CA ALA A 494 -16.45 -35.29 14.15
C ALA A 494 -16.97 -36.58 13.50
N ARG A 495 -18.23 -36.94 13.80
CA ARG A 495 -18.87 -38.13 13.23
C ARG A 495 -18.77 -38.00 11.70
N PRO A 496 -18.16 -38.95 10.97
CA PRO A 496 -18.23 -38.91 9.52
C PRO A 496 -19.70 -38.92 9.16
N SER A 497 -20.15 -37.91 8.40
CA SER A 497 -21.47 -37.91 7.80
C SER A 497 -21.55 -39.15 6.91
N SER A 498 -22.19 -40.21 7.40
CA SER A 498 -22.49 -41.37 6.58
C SER A 498 -23.29 -40.89 5.38
N PRO A 499 -22.92 -41.24 4.12
CA PRO A 499 -23.78 -40.96 3.00
C PRO A 499 -25.12 -41.63 3.26
N ALA A 500 -26.21 -40.87 3.13
CA ALA A 500 -27.55 -41.39 3.30
C ALA A 500 -27.78 -42.54 2.29
N THR A 501 -27.72 -43.77 2.77
CA THR A 501 -28.23 -44.93 2.04
C THR A 501 -29.75 -44.83 2.07
N THR A 502 -30.34 -44.32 0.99
CA THR A 502 -31.76 -44.54 0.73
C THR A 502 -31.94 -46.03 0.43
N ALA A 503 -32.40 -46.77 1.44
CA ALA A 503 -33.02 -48.06 1.24
C ALA A 503 -34.36 -47.82 0.53
N ARG A 504 -34.54 -48.43 -0.65
CA ARG A 504 -35.87 -48.78 -1.14
C ARG A 504 -35.81 -50.13 -1.83
N ALA A 505 -36.55 -51.09 -1.27
CA ALA A 505 -36.73 -52.43 -1.77
C ALA A 505 -37.70 -52.48 -2.97
N GLY A 506 -37.46 -53.43 -3.88
CA GLY A 506 -38.52 -54.32 -4.38
C GLY A 506 -38.99 -54.23 -5.84
N SER A 507 -38.75 -55.34 -6.57
CA SER A 507 -39.43 -55.89 -7.77
C SER A 507 -39.23 -55.19 -9.14
N SER A 508 -39.12 -55.85 -10.31
CA SER A 508 -39.08 -57.26 -10.72
C SER A 508 -38.83 -57.36 -12.25
N TRP A 509 -37.93 -58.27 -12.66
CA TRP A 509 -37.89 -59.05 -13.93
C TRP A 509 -37.32 -58.49 -15.28
N PRO A 510 -36.79 -59.38 -16.18
CA PRO A 510 -35.62 -59.10 -17.04
C PRO A 510 -35.80 -59.38 -18.55
N ALA A 511 -34.92 -58.85 -19.40
CA ALA A 511 -34.66 -59.35 -20.77
C ALA A 511 -33.22 -58.95 -21.20
N ARG A 512 -32.26 -59.88 -21.23
CA ARG A 512 -31.84 -60.80 -22.31
C ARG A 512 -30.82 -60.23 -23.33
N ARG A 513 -29.68 -60.96 -23.39
CA ARG A 513 -28.71 -61.22 -24.49
C ARG A 513 -27.77 -60.09 -24.96
N ARG A 514 -26.44 -60.24 -24.77
CA ARG A 514 -25.42 -60.87 -25.68
C ARG A 514 -25.19 -60.01 -26.95
N VAL A 515 -23.99 -59.56 -27.34
CA VAL A 515 -22.76 -60.30 -27.72
C VAL A 515 -21.53 -59.37 -27.76
N ARG A 516 -20.35 -59.99 -27.60
CA ARG A 516 -18.97 -59.47 -27.66
C ARG A 516 -18.43 -59.17 -29.08
N ARG A 517 -17.62 -58.08 -29.17
CA ARG A 517 -16.30 -57.92 -29.89
C ARG A 517 -16.26 -57.89 -31.45
N PRO A 518 -15.13 -57.54 -32.12
CA PRO A 518 -14.34 -56.29 -32.11
C PRO A 518 -13.83 -55.84 -33.54
N PHE A 519 -12.97 -54.82 -33.58
CA PHE A 519 -11.85 -54.59 -34.56
C PHE A 519 -12.02 -53.69 -35.83
N ARG A 520 -11.13 -52.67 -35.86
CA ARG A 520 -10.19 -52.21 -36.93
C ARG A 520 -10.42 -50.87 -37.69
N ARG A 521 -9.36 -50.05 -37.55
CA ARG A 521 -8.79 -48.89 -38.30
C ARG A 521 -9.27 -48.55 -39.72
N SER A 522 -9.35 -47.25 -40.00
CA SER A 522 -8.68 -46.51 -41.12
C SER A 522 -8.85 -44.99 -40.89
N SER A 523 -7.81 -44.20 -40.62
CA SER A 523 -6.88 -43.47 -41.50
C SER A 523 -7.39 -42.16 -42.15
N ARG A 524 -6.82 -41.05 -41.64
CA ARG A 524 -6.36 -39.80 -42.32
C ARG A 524 -7.27 -38.53 -42.36
N PRO A 525 -6.63 -37.33 -42.40
CA PRO A 525 -7.01 -36.17 -41.57
C PRO A 525 -7.24 -34.87 -42.36
N TRP A 526 -8.07 -33.92 -41.88
CA TRP A 526 -8.06 -32.54 -42.41
C TRP A 526 -8.39 -31.46 -41.36
N ARG A 527 -7.44 -30.50 -41.31
CA ARG A 527 -7.55 -29.04 -41.16
C ARG A 527 -7.93 -28.34 -39.84
N SER A 528 -7.00 -27.44 -39.52
CA SER A 528 -6.97 -26.26 -38.65
C SER A 528 -8.24 -25.42 -38.59
N TRP A 529 -8.60 -25.01 -37.37
CA TRP A 529 -9.56 -23.94 -37.08
C TRP A 529 -8.82 -22.61 -36.82
N ALA A 530 -9.29 -21.55 -37.48
CA ALA A 530 -9.09 -20.16 -37.10
C ALA A 530 -10.48 -19.56 -36.79
N PRO A 531 -10.62 -18.65 -35.80
CA PRO A 531 -11.92 -18.19 -35.32
C PRO A 531 -12.53 -17.07 -36.18
N ALA A 532 -13.87 -17.09 -36.26
CA ALA A 532 -14.73 -16.14 -36.96
C ALA A 532 -14.95 -14.83 -36.15
N PRO A 533 -15.29 -13.70 -36.80
CA PRO A 533 -15.36 -12.39 -36.16
C PRO A 533 -16.71 -12.14 -35.47
N GLU A 534 -16.65 -11.55 -34.27
CA GLU A 534 -17.82 -11.23 -33.44
C GLU A 534 -18.38 -9.83 -33.77
N LYS A 535 -19.72 -9.75 -33.84
CA LYS A 535 -20.49 -8.58 -34.26
C LYS A 535 -20.59 -7.53 -33.15
N ARG A 536 -20.29 -6.27 -33.50
CA ARG A 536 -20.63 -5.06 -32.72
C ARG A 536 -22.14 -4.88 -32.54
N PRO A 537 -22.65 -4.49 -31.36
CA PRO A 537 -23.98 -3.93 -31.22
C PRO A 537 -23.96 -2.39 -31.31
N THR A 538 -24.94 -1.84 -32.01
CA THR A 538 -25.20 -0.42 -32.24
C THR A 538 -25.78 0.27 -31.00
N ARG A 539 -25.19 1.41 -30.64
CA ARG A 539 -25.54 2.26 -29.49
C ARG A 539 -26.77 3.11 -29.85
N ARG A 540 -27.91 2.86 -29.20
CA ARG A 540 -29.08 3.75 -29.25
C ARG A 540 -28.80 5.04 -28.47
N THR A 541 -28.99 6.16 -29.14
CA THR A 541 -29.00 7.52 -28.60
C THR A 541 -30.17 7.70 -27.63
N ARG A 542 -29.88 8.23 -26.44
CA ARG A 542 -30.89 8.63 -25.45
C ARG A 542 -30.64 10.09 -25.09
N THR A 543 -31.55 10.95 -25.50
CA THR A 543 -31.61 12.39 -25.20
C THR A 543 -31.71 12.64 -23.69
N PRO A 544 -31.01 13.63 -23.11
CA PRO A 544 -31.11 13.95 -21.69
C PRO A 544 -32.37 14.80 -21.39
N ARG A 545 -33.07 14.46 -20.31
CA ARG A 545 -34.09 15.32 -19.69
C ARG A 545 -33.40 16.32 -18.73
N PRO A 546 -33.89 17.55 -18.59
CA PRO A 546 -33.29 18.56 -17.72
C PRO A 546 -33.61 18.30 -16.23
N PHE A 547 -32.61 18.45 -15.36
CA PHE A 547 -32.78 18.50 -13.90
C PHE A 547 -33.00 19.94 -13.41
N PRO A 548 -33.73 20.14 -12.30
CA PRO A 548 -34.17 21.46 -11.85
C PRO A 548 -33.10 22.23 -11.09
N ILE A 549 -33.11 23.55 -11.29
CA ILE A 549 -32.28 24.58 -10.68
C ILE A 549 -32.77 24.83 -9.23
N TRP A 550 -31.86 24.85 -8.26
CA TRP A 550 -32.07 25.46 -6.95
C TRP A 550 -31.07 26.61 -6.74
N PRO A 551 -31.50 27.75 -6.17
CA PRO A 551 -30.77 29.01 -6.26
C PRO A 551 -29.65 29.15 -5.22
N SER A 552 -28.63 29.92 -5.62
CA SER A 552 -27.46 30.33 -4.85
C SER A 552 -27.82 31.23 -3.66
N SER A 553 -27.37 30.89 -2.46
CA SER A 553 -27.31 31.79 -1.31
C SER A 553 -25.96 32.53 -1.26
N ALA A 554 -26.01 33.86 -1.27
CA ALA A 554 -24.88 34.77 -1.11
C ALA A 554 -24.31 34.73 0.34
N PRO A 555 -23.01 35.01 0.55
CA PRO A 555 -22.48 35.23 1.89
C PRO A 555 -22.62 36.69 2.33
N THR A 556 -23.32 36.86 3.46
CA THR A 556 -23.49 38.10 4.22
C THR A 556 -22.19 38.48 4.95
N THR A 557 -21.85 39.75 4.91
CA THR A 557 -20.78 40.40 5.66
C THR A 557 -21.09 40.40 7.17
N LEU A 558 -20.12 40.00 8.00
CA LEU A 558 -20.20 40.19 9.45
C LEU A 558 -18.98 40.98 9.96
N LYS A 559 -19.31 42.13 10.54
CA LYS A 559 -18.50 43.08 11.30
C LYS A 559 -17.91 42.44 12.57
N GLU A 560 -16.68 42.83 12.90
CA GLU A 560 -16.15 42.80 14.26
C GLU A 560 -16.99 43.66 15.23
N PRO A 561 -16.89 43.37 16.54
CA PRO A 561 -16.76 44.45 17.49
C PRO A 561 -15.60 44.26 18.49
N ALA A 562 -15.06 45.42 18.87
CA ALA A 562 -13.93 45.62 19.77
C ALA A 562 -14.33 45.74 21.25
N GLY A 563 -13.52 45.12 22.11
CA GLY A 563 -13.06 45.58 23.45
C GLY A 563 -14.03 45.57 24.65
N PRO A 564 -13.58 45.94 25.87
CA PRO A 564 -12.22 45.84 26.46
C PRO A 564 -12.29 45.43 27.98
N PRO A 565 -11.47 45.94 28.95
CA PRO A 565 -10.19 45.38 29.41
C PRO A 565 -10.08 45.22 30.96
N ASN A 566 -8.84 45.04 31.46
CA ASN A 566 -8.34 45.14 32.85
C ASN A 566 -8.37 43.81 33.65
N ALA A 567 -7.41 43.47 34.51
CA ALA A 567 -6.39 44.25 35.19
C ALA A 567 -5.39 43.32 35.94
N HIS A 568 -4.16 43.81 36.14
CA HIS A 568 -3.22 43.52 37.25
C HIS A 568 -2.78 42.07 37.54
N ALA A 569 -1.61 41.74 38.09
CA ALA A 569 -0.28 42.31 38.24
C ALA A 569 0.53 41.24 39.03
N VAL A 570 1.85 41.20 38.85
CA VAL A 570 2.86 40.91 39.90
C VAL A 570 3.20 39.45 40.28
N GLN A 571 4.45 39.11 39.90
CA GLN A 571 5.54 38.47 40.67
C GLN A 571 5.59 36.97 41.01
N ASN A 572 6.68 36.38 40.47
CA ASN A 572 7.77 35.66 41.14
C ASN A 572 7.58 34.25 41.76
N CYS A 573 8.45 33.37 41.22
CA CYS A 573 9.37 32.45 41.91
C CYS A 573 8.96 31.01 42.27
N HIS A 574 9.91 30.12 41.88
CA HIS A 574 10.29 28.79 42.40
C HIS A 574 9.36 27.60 42.03
N LYS A 575 9.81 26.60 41.24
CA LYS A 575 10.79 25.51 41.51
C LYS A 575 10.52 24.77 42.84
N ILE A 576 10.01 23.53 42.75
CA ILE A 576 10.57 22.23 43.24
C ILE A 576 9.43 21.17 43.32
N PRO A 577 9.73 19.86 43.13
CA PRO A 577 8.79 18.83 42.70
C PRO A 577 8.27 17.96 43.84
N LEU A 578 7.29 17.12 43.50
CA LEU A 578 7.10 15.78 44.05
C LEU A 578 6.89 14.80 42.90
#